data_AF-A0A5E4JZH7-F1
#
_entry.id   AF-A0A5E4JZH7-F1
#
_cell.length_a   1.000
_cell.length_b   1.000
_cell.length_c   1.000
_cell.angle_alpha   90.00
_cell.angle_beta   90.00
_cell.angle_gamma   90.00
#
_symmetry.space_group_name_H-M   'P 1'
#
loop_
_entity.id
_entity.type
_entity.pdbx_description
1 polymer ?
#
loop_
_entity_poly.entity_id
_entity_poly.type
_entity_poly.pdbx_seq_one_letter_code
_entity_poly.pdbx_strand_id
1 'polypeptide(L)'
;MPHPSLTGGYHAIKVKSPIESEEVTEMFIGRFNEDRQYHLLGYRPVKLAYMFSEASEINQDLGIVQLPQNKTSLSELVEDEIFFVQPEEGKSYQVKYLSHSN
;
A
#
# COMPACT_ATOMS: atom_id res chain seq x y z
N MET A 1 19.46 -9.81 -0.08
CA MET A 1 18.50 -10.87 -0.40
C MET A 1 17.99 -10.62 -1.81
N PRO A 2 17.70 -11.65 -2.64
CA PRO A 2 17.07 -11.43 -3.94
C PRO A 2 15.75 -10.68 -3.74
N HIS A 3 15.50 -9.63 -4.53
CA HIS A 3 14.22 -8.94 -4.48
C HIS A 3 13.12 -9.91 -4.95
N PRO A 4 12.05 -10.12 -4.16
CA PRO A 4 10.97 -11.01 -4.55
C PRO A 4 10.34 -10.52 -5.86
N SER A 5 10.12 -11.45 -6.78
CA SER A 5 9.61 -11.12 -8.12
C SER A 5 8.10 -10.87 -8.06
N LEU A 6 7.68 -9.67 -8.48
CA LEU A 6 6.28 -9.27 -8.54
C LEU A 6 5.49 -10.09 -9.58
N THR A 7 4.28 -10.47 -9.21
CA THR A 7 3.33 -11.18 -10.07
C THR A 7 2.31 -10.18 -10.59
N GLY A 8 2.40 -9.79 -11.86
CA GLY A 8 1.38 -8.95 -12.50
C GLY A 8 1.48 -7.45 -12.24
N GLY A 9 2.59 -6.95 -11.70
CA GLY A 9 2.86 -5.52 -11.51
C GLY A 9 2.50 -5.01 -10.11
N TYR A 10 2.29 -3.70 -10.00
CA TYR A 10 1.85 -3.02 -8.79
C TYR A 10 0.51 -2.29 -9.04
N HIS A 11 -0.33 -2.21 -8.02
CA HIS A 11 -1.57 -1.46 -8.00
C HIS A 11 -1.36 -0.19 -7.18
N ALA A 12 -1.56 0.97 -7.81
CA ALA A 12 -1.61 2.24 -7.10
C ALA A 12 -3.01 2.43 -6.49
N ILE A 13 -3.06 2.66 -5.18
CA ILE A 13 -4.30 2.92 -4.45
C ILE A 13 -4.16 4.21 -3.63
N LYS A 14 -5.24 4.96 -3.50
CA LYS A 14 -5.32 6.12 -2.62
C LYS A 14 -5.87 5.66 -1.29
N VAL A 15 -5.21 6.08 -0.22
CA VAL A 15 -5.57 5.71 1.14
C VAL A 15 -5.48 6.90 2.08
N LYS A 16 -6.15 6.80 3.23
CA LYS A 16 -5.99 7.70 4.37
C LYS A 16 -5.31 6.92 5.50
N SER A 17 -4.12 7.34 5.90
CA SER A 17 -3.37 6.73 7.00
C SER A 17 -3.95 7.18 8.35
N PRO A 18 -4.04 6.30 9.38
CA PRO A 18 -4.47 6.66 10.72
C PRO A 18 -3.36 7.35 11.52
N ILE A 19 -2.13 7.34 11.03
CA ILE A 19 -0.97 7.93 11.70
C ILE A 19 -1.01 9.45 11.44
N GLU A 20 -1.84 10.15 12.23
CA GLU A 20 -1.89 11.60 12.50
C GLU A 20 -1.97 12.58 11.31
N SER A 21 -1.94 12.11 10.07
CA SER A 21 -2.13 12.93 8.89
C SER A 21 -3.44 12.52 8.25
N GLU A 22 -4.45 13.40 8.31
CA GLU A 22 -5.71 13.26 7.57
C GLU A 22 -5.54 13.33 6.04
N GLU A 23 -4.31 13.17 5.57
CA GLU A 23 -3.88 13.42 4.21
C GLU A 23 -4.06 12.15 3.38
N VAL A 24 -4.55 12.34 2.16
CA VAL A 24 -4.65 11.28 1.17
C VAL A 24 -3.23 10.97 0.70
N THR A 25 -2.84 9.72 0.89
CA THR A 25 -1.55 9.18 0.47
C THR A 25 -1.80 8.14 -0.60
N GLU A 26 -1.05 8.21 -1.69
CA GLU A 26 -1.07 7.16 -2.70
C GLU A 26 -0.10 6.06 -2.26
N MET A 27 -0.51 4.81 -2.33
CA MET A 27 0.23 3.64 -1.91
C MET A 27 0.33 2.65 -3.05
N PHE A 28 1.45 1.96 -3.14
CA PHE A 28 1.67 0.93 -4.16
C PHE A 28 1.59 -0.43 -3.52
N ILE A 29 0.71 -1.29 -4.02
CA ILE A 29 0.57 -2.66 -3.54
C ILE A 29 0.93 -3.62 -4.67
N GLY A 30 1.93 -4.44 -4.43
CA GLY A 30 2.32 -5.54 -5.31
C GLY A 30 1.89 -6.88 -4.75
N ARG A 31 1.86 -7.90 -5.59
CA ARG A 31 1.69 -9.28 -5.14
C ARG A 31 2.96 -10.07 -5.47
N PHE A 32 3.65 -10.59 -4.47
CA PHE A 32 4.86 -11.38 -4.70
C PHE A 32 4.55 -12.84 -5.06
N ASN A 33 5.39 -13.45 -5.88
CA ASN A 33 5.21 -14.85 -6.31
C ASN A 33 5.52 -15.88 -5.21
N GLU A 34 6.42 -15.54 -4.28
CA GLU A 34 6.92 -16.46 -3.24
C GLU A 34 5.84 -16.80 -2.21
N ASP A 35 5.20 -15.78 -1.65
CA ASP A 35 4.18 -15.89 -0.59
C ASP A 35 2.74 -15.78 -1.15
N ARG A 36 2.58 -15.30 -2.39
CA ARG A 36 1.27 -15.03 -3.03
C ARG A 36 0.39 -14.05 -2.26
N GLN A 37 0.97 -13.25 -1.36
CA GLN A 37 0.32 -12.22 -0.56
C GLN A 37 0.53 -10.85 -1.20
N TYR A 38 -0.29 -9.91 -0.76
CA TYR A 38 -0.16 -8.51 -1.14
C TYR A 38 0.82 -7.83 -0.21
N HIS A 39 1.69 -7.03 -0.78
CA HIS A 39 2.76 -6.33 -0.08
C HIS A 39 2.71 -4.86 -0.44
N LEU A 40 2.82 -4.03 0.57
CA LEU A 40 2.87 -2.58 0.41
C LEU A 40 4.28 -2.21 -0.02
N LEU A 41 4.46 -1.85 -1.28
CA LEU A 41 5.76 -1.57 -1.88
C LEU A 41 6.23 -0.12 -1.68
N GLY A 42 5.40 0.72 -1.05
CA GLY A 42 5.69 2.13 -0.93
C GLY A 42 4.49 3.03 -0.79
N TYR A 43 4.78 4.32 -0.60
CA TYR A 43 3.78 5.37 -0.65
C TYR A 43 4.34 6.68 -1.23
N ARG A 44 3.45 7.45 -1.87
CA ARG A 44 3.67 8.78 -2.41
C ARG A 44 2.74 9.79 -1.71
N PRO A 45 3.29 10.65 -0.84
CA PRO A 45 2.52 11.73 -0.22
C PRO A 45 2.19 12.82 -1.25
N VAL A 46 0.90 13.10 -1.45
CA VAL A 46 0.40 14.02 -2.50
C VAL A 46 0.90 15.46 -2.32
N LYS A 47 1.06 15.93 -1.07
CA LYS A 47 1.50 17.30 -0.76
C LYS A 47 2.99 17.53 -0.93
N LEU A 48 3.79 16.48 -0.72
CA LEU A 48 5.24 16.53 -0.89
C LEU A 48 5.66 16.27 -2.34
N ALA A 49 4.74 15.83 -3.21
CA ALA A 49 4.99 15.69 -4.65
C ALA A 49 5.49 16.98 -5.31
N TYR A 50 5.15 18.15 -4.75
CA TYR A 50 5.67 19.46 -5.19
C TYR A 50 7.08 19.79 -4.66
N MET A 51 7.49 19.24 -3.51
CA MET A 51 8.79 19.51 -2.89
C MET A 51 9.86 18.49 -3.27
N PHE A 52 9.45 17.28 -3.65
CA PHE A 52 10.32 16.19 -4.03
C PHE A 52 10.11 15.91 -5.53
N SER A 53 10.93 16.56 -6.37
CA SER A 53 10.99 16.29 -7.81
C SER A 53 11.26 14.79 -8.01
N GLU A 54 10.23 14.06 -8.44
CA GLU A 54 10.31 12.73 -9.07
C GLU A 54 11.04 11.59 -8.30
N ALA A 55 11.51 11.79 -7.06
CA ALA A 55 12.51 10.91 -6.43
C ALA A 55 12.15 10.32 -5.05
N SER A 56 10.93 10.50 -4.52
CA SER A 56 10.53 9.93 -3.22
C SER A 56 9.42 8.90 -3.33
N GLU A 57 9.46 8.08 -4.38
CA GLU A 57 8.83 6.77 -4.33
C GLU A 57 9.68 5.91 -3.39
N ILE A 58 9.19 5.70 -2.16
CA ILE A 58 9.80 4.74 -1.25
C ILE A 58 9.48 3.35 -1.83
N ASN A 59 10.34 2.84 -2.71
CA ASN A 59 10.22 1.50 -3.29
C ASN A 59 10.79 0.45 -2.33
N GLN A 60 10.15 0.29 -1.18
CA GLN A 60 10.54 -0.68 -0.17
C GLN A 60 9.33 -1.47 0.29
N ASP A 61 9.52 -2.75 0.56
CA ASP A 61 8.50 -3.54 1.25
C ASP A 61 8.24 -2.95 2.64
N LEU A 62 7.07 -2.33 2.79
CA LEU A 62 6.58 -1.75 4.03
C LEU A 62 5.76 -2.75 4.84
N GLY A 63 5.53 -3.96 4.30
CA GLY A 63 4.83 -5.03 4.96
C GLY A 63 3.73 -5.69 4.16
N ILE A 64 3.18 -6.75 4.74
CA ILE A 64 2.10 -7.55 4.17
C ILE A 64 0.77 -6.84 4.38
N VAL A 65 0.01 -6.67 3.30
CA VAL A 65 -1.34 -6.15 3.30
C VAL A 65 -2.32 -7.26 3.67
N GLN A 66 -2.96 -7.09 4.82
CA GLN A 66 -4.02 -7.93 5.35
C GLN A 66 -5.36 -7.34 4.95
N LEU A 67 -5.97 -7.94 3.92
CA LEU A 67 -7.31 -7.57 3.46
C LEU A 67 -8.36 -7.92 4.54
N PRO A 68 -9.47 -7.17 4.61
CA PRO A 68 -10.55 -7.47 5.55
C PRO A 68 -11.17 -8.85 5.28
N GLN A 69 -11.73 -9.46 6.33
CA GLN A 69 -12.36 -10.77 6.25
C GLN A 69 -13.44 -10.76 5.15
N ASN A 70 -13.33 -11.70 4.20
CA ASN A 70 -14.11 -11.85 2.96
C ASN A 70 -13.52 -11.23 1.68
N LYS A 71 -12.31 -10.67 1.70
CA LYS A 71 -11.67 -10.16 0.48
C LYS A 71 -10.38 -10.91 0.14
N THR A 72 -10.26 -11.26 -1.12
CA THR A 72 -9.10 -11.99 -1.67
C THR A 72 -8.30 -11.14 -2.65
N SER A 73 -8.87 -10.04 -3.13
CA SER A 73 -8.23 -9.15 -4.09
C SER A 73 -8.41 -7.68 -3.75
N LEU A 74 -7.42 -6.86 -4.11
CA LEU A 74 -7.48 -5.40 -3.96
C LEU A 74 -8.64 -4.79 -4.75
N SER A 75 -8.99 -5.38 -5.90
CA SER A 75 -10.14 -4.96 -6.71
C SER A 75 -11.47 -5.13 -5.98
N GLU A 76 -11.53 -5.94 -4.92
CA GLU A 76 -12.73 -6.09 -4.10
C GLU A 76 -12.82 -5.00 -3.03
N LEU A 77 -11.73 -4.27 -2.72
CA LEU A 77 -11.75 -3.17 -1.76
C LEU A 77 -12.72 -2.09 -2.24
N VAL A 78 -13.54 -1.60 -1.31
CA VAL A 78 -14.51 -0.54 -1.57
C VAL A 78 -14.06 0.73 -0.86
N GLU A 79 -14.40 1.89 -1.42
CA GLU A 79 -14.13 3.19 -0.79
C GLU A 79 -14.56 3.19 0.67
N ASP A 80 -13.76 3.82 1.53
CA ASP A 80 -13.95 3.94 2.97
C ASP A 80 -13.61 2.68 3.77
N GLU A 81 -13.25 1.57 3.12
CA GLU A 81 -12.90 0.32 3.80
C GLU A 81 -11.54 0.35 4.48
N ILE A 82 -11.40 -0.37 5.59
CA ILE A 82 -10.16 -0.44 6.35
C ILE A 82 -9.50 -1.80 6.14
N PHE A 83 -8.24 -1.78 5.72
CA PHE A 83 -7.36 -2.96 5.72
C PHE A 83 -6.18 -2.71 6.66
N PHE A 84 -5.40 -3.75 6.94
CA PHE A 84 -4.25 -3.65 7.84
C PHE A 84 -2.97 -3.90 7.06
N VAL A 85 -1.89 -3.24 7.45
CA VAL A 85 -0.56 -3.49 6.93
C VAL A 85 0.30 -3.97 8.08
N GLN A 86 0.92 -5.14 7.90
CA GLN A 86 1.81 -5.76 8.86
C GLN A 86 3.25 -5.60 8.37
N PRO A 87 4.00 -4.60 8.87
CA PRO A 87 5.41 -4.44 8.56
C PRO A 87 6.23 -5.62 9.09
N GLU A 88 7.37 -5.89 8.44
CA GLU A 88 8.34 -6.90 8.89
C GLU A 88 8.90 -6.54 10.28
N GLU A 89 9.20 -5.26 10.50
CA GLU A 89 9.62 -4.70 11.79
C GLU A 89 8.65 -3.58 12.21
N GLY A 90 7.77 -3.86 13.18
CA GLY A 90 6.90 -2.82 13.75
C GLY A 90 5.54 -3.34 14.22
N LYS A 91 4.65 -2.39 14.52
CA LYS A 91 3.24 -2.68 14.82
C LYS A 91 2.42 -2.57 13.54
N SER A 92 1.48 -3.50 13.36
CA SER A 92 0.51 -3.39 12.29
C SER A 92 -0.29 -2.10 12.41
N TYR A 93 -0.51 -1.43 11.28
CA TYR A 93 -1.30 -0.20 11.21
C TYR A 93 -2.49 -0.41 10.28
N GLN A 94 -3.59 0.27 10.61
CA GLN A 94 -4.77 0.29 9.75
C GLN A 94 -4.53 1.25 8.60
N VAL A 95 -5.20 1.05 7.48
CA VAL A 95 -5.16 1.93 6.33
C VAL A 95 -6.57 1.98 5.76
N LYS A 96 -7.10 3.20 5.59
CA LYS A 96 -8.43 3.40 5.04
C LYS A 96 -8.32 3.55 3.52
N TYR A 97 -8.78 2.56 2.80
CA TYR A 97 -8.88 2.58 1.34
C TYR A 97 -9.85 3.67 0.90
N LEU A 98 -9.47 4.44 -0.12
CA LEU A 98 -10.32 5.45 -0.74
C LEU A 98 -10.69 5.04 -2.15
N SER A 99 -9.69 4.85 -3.02
CA SER A 99 -9.93 4.52 -4.43
C SER A 99 -8.69 3.92 -5.07
N HIS A 100 -8.86 3.28 -6.23
CA HIS A 100 -7.72 2.95 -7.09
C HIS A 100 -7.22 4.25 -7.75
N SER A 101 -5.90 4.41 -7.83
CA SER A 101 -5.33 5.42 -8.72
C SER A 101 -5.39 4.88 -10.14
N ASN A 102 -5.94 5.68 -11.04
CA ASN A 102 -6.21 5.32 -12.44
C ASN A 102 -5.10 5.85 -13.34
#